data_AF-A0A496PWA7-F1
#
_entry.id   AF-A0A496PWA7-F1
#
_cell.length_a   1.000
_cell.length_b   1.000
_cell.length_c   1.000
_cell.angle_alpha   90.00
_cell.angle_beta   90.00
_cell.angle_gamma   90.00
#
_symmetry.space_group_name_H-M   'P 1'
#
loop_
_entity.id
_entity.type
_entity.pdbx_description
1 polymer ?
#
loop_
_entity_poly.entity_id
_entity_poly.type
_entity_poly.pdbx_seq_one_letter_code
_entity_poly.pdbx_strand_id
1 'polypeptide(L)' 'MKSSVSILIVDDEEVLRSLLQQILLRGGYQIRCAEDGVSALEMLREEP' A
#
# COMPACT_ATOMS: atom_id res chain seq x y z
N MET A 1 -2.22 -2.10 19.78
CA MET A 1 -2.30 -2.59 18.38
C MET A 1 -3.42 -1.83 17.68
N LYS A 2 -3.14 -0.97 16.69
CA LYS A 2 -4.18 -0.41 15.82
C LYS A 2 -4.58 -1.48 14.80
N SER A 3 -5.37 -2.44 15.25
CA SER A 3 -5.85 -3.56 14.44
C SER A 3 -7.09 -3.12 13.65
N SER A 4 -6.90 -2.64 12.40
CA SER A 4 -7.86 -2.79 11.28
C SER A 4 -7.56 -1.95 10.03
N VAL A 5 -6.61 -1.00 10.07
CA VAL A 5 -6.37 -0.11 8.91
C VAL A 5 -5.33 -0.72 7.96
N SER A 6 -5.81 -1.22 6.82
CA SER A 6 -5.03 -1.62 5.66
C SER A 6 -5.00 -0.47 4.65
N ILE A 7 -3.82 -0.15 4.12
CA ILE A 7 -3.59 0.96 3.17
C ILE A 7 -3.00 0.36 1.88
N LEU A 8 -3.59 0.71 0.74
CA LEU A 8 -3.05 0.44 -0.59
C LEU A 8 -2.44 1.73 -1.15
N ILE A 9 -1.14 1.73 -1.41
CA ILE A 9 -0.42 2.82 -2.05
C ILE A 9 -0.38 2.55 -3.55
N VAL A 10 -0.82 3.50 -4.37
CA VAL A 10 -0.78 3.42 -5.83
C VAL A 10 0.00 4.63 -6.35
N ASP A 11 1.18 4.36 -6.89
CA ASP A 11 2.13 5.39 -7.34
C ASP A 11 3.06 4.75 -8.37
N ASP A 12 3.28 5.38 -9.53
CA ASP A 12 4.15 4.87 -10.60
C ASP A 12 5.64 5.07 -10.31
N GLU A 13 5.99 6.00 -9.42
CA GLU A 13 7.37 6.27 -9.03
C GLU A 13 7.84 5.34 -7.89
N GLU A 14 8.70 4.37 -8.21
CA GLU A 14 9.18 3.34 -7.27
C GLU A 14 9.81 3.93 -6.00
N VAL A 15 10.60 4.99 -6.15
CA VAL A 15 11.31 5.64 -5.03
C VAL A 15 10.32 6.25 -4.05
N LEU A 16 9.31 6.95 -4.55
CA LEU A 16 8.29 7.59 -3.73
C LEU A 16 7.37 6.54 -3.08
N ARG A 17 6.93 5.54 -3.84
CA ARG A 17 6.13 4.40 -3.36
C ARG A 17 6.82 3.67 -2.20
N SER A 18 8.12 3.41 -2.33
CA SER A 18 8.93 2.74 -1.31
C SER A 18 9.12 3.61 -0.07
N LEU A 19 9.36 4.92 -0.24
CA LEU A 19 9.46 5.86 0.88
C LEU A 19 8.17 5.91 1.70
N LEU A 20 7.02 6.04 1.02
CA LEU A 20 5.70 6.08 1.67
C LEU A 20 5.41 4.77 2.42
N GLN A 21 5.71 3.62 1.80
CA GLN A 21 5.57 2.31 2.44
C GLN A 21 6.37 2.25 3.75
N GLN A 22 7.63 2.66 3.76
CA GLN A 22 8.47 2.63 4.96
C GLN A 22 7.94 3.53 6.08
N ILE A 23 7.45 4.73 5.74
CA ILE A 23 6.89 5.67 6.71
C ILE A 23 5.66 5.06 7.38
N LEU A 24 4.73 4.51 6.58
CA LEU A 24 3.47 3.98 7.09
C LEU A 24 3.66 2.63 7.81
N LEU A 25 4.58 1.78 7.37
CA LEU A 25 4.96 0.57 8.10
C LEU A 25 5.51 0.91 9.49
N ARG A 26 6.39 1.92 9.62
CA ARG A 26 6.87 2.40 10.93
C ARG A 26 5.75 2.97 11.80
N GLY A 27 4.68 3.48 11.18
CA GLY A 27 3.45 3.89 11.85
C GLY A 27 2.57 2.75 12.36
N GLY A 28 2.91 1.49 12.04
CA GLY A 28 2.18 0.30 12.49
C GLY A 28 0.95 -0.06 11.64
N TYR A 29 0.89 0.41 10.40
CA TYR A 29 -0.18 0.09 9.44
C TYR A 29 0.17 -1.14 8.60
N GLN A 30 -0.86 -1.82 8.08
CA GLN A 30 -0.68 -2.84 7.04
C GLN A 30 -0.67 -2.17 5.68
N ILE A 31 0.37 -2.41 4.89
CA ILE A 31 0.59 -1.72 3.61
C ILE A 31 0.68 -2.72 2.47
N ARG A 32 -0.06 -2.43 1.39
CA ARG A 32 0.12 -3.02 0.06
C ARG A 32 0.52 -1.91 -0.91
N CYS A 33 1.25 -2.25 -1.97
CA CYS A 33 1.75 -1.30 -2.95
C CYS A 33 1.43 -1.81 -4.36
N ALA A 34 0.94 -0.92 -5.21
CA ALA A 34 0.71 -1.13 -6.63
C ALA A 34 1.46 -0.05 -7.43
N GLU A 35 2.01 -0.44 -8.57
CA GLU A 35 2.75 0.49 -9.46
C GLU A 35 1.85 1.19 -10.47
N ASP A 36 0.61 0.70 -10.64
CA ASP A 36 -0.35 1.27 -11.55
C ASP A 36 -1.80 0.98 -11.09
N GLY A 37 -2.76 1.54 -11.82
CA GLY A 37 -4.18 1.32 -11.54
C GLY A 37 -4.65 -0.12 -11.80
N VAL A 38 -4.03 -0.84 -12.74
CA VAL A 38 -4.46 -2.21 -13.10
C VAL A 38 -4.13 -3.17 -11.96
N SER A 39 -2.87 -3.18 -11.53
CA SER A 39 -2.39 -3.93 -10.36
C SER A 39 -3.14 -3.54 -9.08
N ALA A 40 -3.43 -2.25 -8.88
CA ALA A 40 -4.24 -1.80 -7.74
C ALA A 40 -5.66 -2.38 -7.74
N LEU A 41 -6.32 -2.40 -8.90
CA LEU A 41 -7.67 -2.96 -9.05
C LEU A 41 -7.68 -4.48 -8.86
N GLU A 42 -6.65 -5.19 -9.31
CA GLU A 42 -6.48 -6.62 -9.05
C GLU A 42 -6.33 -6.89 -7.54
N MET A 43 -5.48 -6.14 -6.85
CA MET A 43 -5.29 -6.24 -5.40
C MET A 43 -6.55 -5.90 -4.59
N LEU A 44 -7.45 -5.06 -5.11
CA LEU A 44 -8.73 -4.76 -4.45
C LEU A 44 -9.76 -5.87 -4.60
N ARG A 45 -9.65 -6.69 -5.65
CA ARG A 45 -10.53 -7.86 -5.86
C ARG A 45 -10.11 -9.05 -5.00
N GLU A 46 -8.82 -9.17 -4.74
CA GLU A 46 -8.29 -10.07 -3.70
C GLU A 46 -8.62 -9.44 -2.34
N GLU A 47 -9.50 -10.08 -1.56
CA GLU A 47 -9.89 -9.58 -0.23
C GLU A 47 -8.66 -9.19 0.63
N PRO A 48 -8.77 -8.16 1.50
CA PRO A 48 -7.65 -7.62 2.28
C PRO A 48 -7.05 -8.59 3.30
#